data_AF-A0A087USJ7-F1
#
_entry.id   AF-A0A087USJ7-F1
#
_cell.length_a   1.000
_cell.length_b   1.000
_cell.length_c   1.000
_cell.angle_alpha   90.00
_cell.angle_beta   90.00
_cell.angle_gamma   90.00
#
_symmetry.space_group_name_H-M   'P 1'
#
loop_
_entity.id
_entity.type
_entity.pdbx_description
1 polymer ?
#
loop_
_entity_poly.entity_id
_entity_poly.type
_entity_poly.pdbx_seq_one_letter_code
_entity_poly.pdbx_strand_id
1 'polypeptide(L)'
;MMMTHVSQQSHKDLGEIIEVAKKISPRVDDVVRAMYPPLDPRLLEARCTALILSVNHMALITRSVCRLRTSSSWIEAALTDMEENILVLREAGMALETGASTTSSSNVSPVDGNETTASDNFVGSP
;
A
#
# COMPACT_ATOMS: atom_id res chain seq x y z
N MET A 1 46.60 6.79 28.22
CA MET A 1 45.70 7.05 27.08
C MET A 1 45.16 5.71 26.61
N MET A 2 43.89 5.41 26.86
CA MET A 2 43.23 4.22 26.30
C MET A 2 42.83 4.54 24.86
N MET A 3 43.58 4.00 23.90
CA MET A 3 43.19 4.05 22.50
C MET A 3 42.10 2.99 22.32
N THR A 4 40.85 3.42 22.29
CA THR A 4 39.70 2.55 22.03
C THR A 4 39.85 1.98 20.63
N HIS A 5 40.43 0.79 20.52
CA HIS A 5 40.47 -0.02 19.31
C HIS A 5 39.02 -0.39 18.95
N VAL A 6 38.35 0.46 18.17
CA VAL A 6 37.17 0.06 17.43
C VAL A 6 37.65 -0.97 16.42
N SER A 7 37.33 -2.24 16.65
CA SER A 7 37.69 -3.34 15.76
C SER A 7 37.20 -3.02 14.34
N GLN A 8 38.06 -3.16 13.32
CA GLN A 8 37.68 -2.97 11.90
C GLN A 8 36.44 -3.77 11.49
N GLN A 9 36.14 -4.86 12.20
CA GLN A 9 34.93 -5.67 12.03
C GLN A 9 33.66 -4.85 12.35
N SER A 10 33.67 -4.06 13.43
CA SER A 10 32.56 -3.21 13.85
C SER A 10 32.19 -2.15 12.81
N HIS A 11 33.16 -1.69 12.00
CA HIS A 11 32.90 -0.73 10.92
C HIS A 11 32.24 -1.38 9.70
N LYS A 12 32.61 -2.62 9.37
CA LYS A 12 31.98 -3.38 8.27
C LYS A 12 30.55 -3.75 8.61
N ASP A 13 30.34 -4.21 9.83
CA ASP A 13 29.02 -4.62 10.32
C ASP A 13 28.05 -3.42 10.42
N LEU A 14 28.55 -2.25 10.86
CA LEU A 14 27.79 -1.00 10.83
C LEU A 14 27.50 -0.54 9.40
N GLY A 15 28.45 -0.72 8.49
CA GLY A 15 28.27 -0.44 7.07
C GLY A 15 27.12 -1.24 6.46
N GLU A 16 26.99 -2.52 6.80
CA GLU A 16 25.89 -3.37 6.34
C GLU A 16 24.52 -2.87 6.85
N ILE A 17 24.43 -2.48 8.13
CA ILE A 17 23.22 -1.87 8.69
C ILE A 17 22.86 -0.59 7.93
N ILE A 18 23.84 0.27 7.65
CA ILE A 18 23.63 1.53 6.92
C ILE A 18 23.12 1.26 5.50
N GLU A 19 23.71 0.29 4.78
CA GLU A 19 23.30 -0.04 3.41
C GLU A 19 21.88 -0.63 3.35
N VAL A 20 21.46 -1.37 4.37
CA VAL A 20 20.07 -1.86 4.45
C VAL A 20 19.11 -0.76 4.87
N ALA A 21 19.48 0.10 5.82
CA ALA A 21 18.67 1.24 6.23
C ALA A 21 18.40 2.21 5.07
N LYS A 22 19.39 2.45 4.19
CA LYS A 22 19.23 3.27 2.97
C LYS A 22 18.15 2.74 2.02
N LYS A 23 17.85 1.44 2.04
CA LYS A 23 16.81 0.84 1.19
C LYS A 23 15.41 1.11 1.71
N ILE A 24 15.25 1.53 2.96
CA ILE A 24 13.93 1.81 3.54
C ILE A 24 13.32 3.07 2.94
N SER A 25 14.07 4.17 2.82
CA SER A 25 13.53 5.44 2.31
C SER A 25 12.90 5.32 0.92
N PRO A 26 13.57 4.72 -0.10
CA PRO A 26 12.95 4.51 -1.42
C PRO A 26 11.70 3.62 -1.38
N ARG A 27 11.60 2.69 -0.42
CA ARG A 27 10.43 1.83 -0.26
C ARG A 27 9.24 2.58 0.33
N VAL A 28 9.50 3.47 1.30
CA VAL A 28 8.50 4.39 1.81
C VAL A 28 8.01 5.33 0.71
N ASP A 29 8.93 5.87 -0.10
CA ASP A 29 8.60 6.72 -1.24
C ASP A 29 7.70 5.99 -2.25
N ASP A 30 7.96 4.71 -2.51
CA ASP A 30 7.12 3.88 -3.38
C ASP A 30 5.71 3.65 -2.81
N VAL A 31 5.59 3.44 -1.50
CA VAL A 31 4.29 3.31 -0.81
C VAL A 31 3.53 4.63 -0.90
N VAL A 32 4.16 5.74 -0.56
CA VAL A 32 3.56 7.08 -0.62
C VAL A 32 3.12 7.40 -2.05
N ARG A 33 3.94 7.06 -3.06
CA ARG A 33 3.60 7.23 -4.47
C ARG A 33 2.36 6.42 -4.87
N ALA A 34 2.25 5.18 -4.38
CA ALA A 34 1.09 4.33 -4.63
C ALA A 34 -0.19 4.80 -3.92
N MET A 35 -0.07 5.66 -2.90
CA MET A 35 -1.21 6.29 -2.24
C MET A 35 -1.81 7.46 -3.03
N TYR A 36 -1.11 7.97 -4.05
CA TYR A 36 -1.64 9.03 -4.90
C TYR A 36 -2.57 8.47 -5.99
N PRO A 37 -3.64 9.19 -6.37
CA PRO A 37 -4.56 8.75 -7.41
C PRO A 37 -3.89 8.49 -8.78
N PRO A 38 -4.34 7.47 -9.54
CA PRO A 38 -5.37 6.50 -9.19
C PRO A 38 -4.88 5.49 -8.15
N LEU A 39 -5.62 5.39 -7.03
CA LEU A 39 -5.28 4.55 -5.89
C LEU A 39 -5.67 3.10 -6.19
N ASP A 40 -4.68 2.23 -6.34
CA ASP A 40 -4.88 0.78 -6.50
C ASP A 40 -4.45 0.06 -5.21
N PRO A 41 -5.41 -0.55 -4.45
CA PRO A 41 -5.10 -1.31 -3.25
C PRO A 41 -4.13 -2.46 -3.47
N ARG A 42 -4.14 -3.11 -4.65
CA ARG A 42 -3.22 -4.22 -4.96
C ARG A 42 -1.80 -3.72 -5.17
N LEU A 43 -1.66 -2.59 -5.84
CA LEU A 43 -0.37 -1.92 -5.98
C LEU A 43 0.16 -1.49 -4.60
N LEU A 44 -0.70 -0.91 -3.76
CA LEU A 44 -0.33 -0.49 -2.41
C LEU A 44 0.06 -1.69 -1.52
N GLU A 45 -0.68 -2.81 -1.60
CA GLU A 45 -0.36 -4.08 -0.91
C GLU A 45 1.04 -4.57 -1.29
N ALA A 46 1.37 -4.59 -2.58
CA ALA A 46 2.67 -5.02 -3.07
C ALA A 46 3.81 -4.10 -2.58
N ARG A 47 3.60 -2.78 -2.56
CA ARG A 47 4.59 -1.81 -2.07
C ARG A 47 4.78 -1.92 -0.56
N CYS A 48 3.71 -2.07 0.22
CA CYS A 48 3.77 -2.29 1.67
C CYS A 48 4.48 -3.60 2.01
N THR A 49 4.21 -4.68 1.27
CA THR A 49 4.90 -5.97 1.44
C THR A 49 6.42 -5.83 1.24
N ALA A 50 6.84 -5.13 0.19
CA ALA A 50 8.25 -4.88 -0.10
C ALA A 50 8.93 -4.01 0.99
N LEU A 51 8.20 -3.06 1.57
CA LEU A 51 8.66 -2.26 2.70
C LEU A 51 8.84 -3.14 3.95
N ILE A 52 7.84 -3.94 4.33
CA ILE A 52 7.92 -4.86 5.48
C ILE A 52 9.10 -5.81 5.34
N LEU A 53 9.27 -6.44 4.17
CA LEU A 53 10.39 -7.35 3.92
C LEU A 53 11.75 -6.67 4.13
N SER A 54 11.87 -5.39 3.72
CA SER A 54 13.09 -4.61 3.90
C SER A 54 13.34 -4.27 5.38
N VAL A 55 12.29 -3.95 6.14
CA VAL A 55 12.37 -3.71 7.60
C VAL A 55 12.70 -4.99 8.36
N ASN A 56 12.09 -6.11 7.99
CA ASN A 56 12.39 -7.45 8.54
C ASN A 56 13.86 -7.81 8.33
N HIS A 57 14.38 -7.60 7.11
CA HIS A 57 15.79 -7.82 6.81
C HIS A 57 16.72 -6.93 7.67
N MET A 58 16.35 -5.66 7.87
CA MET A 58 17.10 -4.74 8.74
C MET A 58 17.10 -5.22 10.21
N ALA A 59 15.97 -5.70 10.72
CA ALA A 59 15.84 -6.24 12.07
C ALA A 59 16.75 -7.47 12.27
N LEU A 60 16.78 -8.37 11.29
CA LEU A 60 17.63 -9.57 11.31
C LEU A 60 19.13 -9.20 11.30
N ILE A 61 19.55 -8.29 10.43
CA ILE A 61 20.96 -7.85 10.37
C ILE A 61 21.35 -7.14 11.66
N THR A 62 20.50 -6.24 12.16
CA THR A 62 20.76 -5.54 13.42
C THR A 62 20.92 -6.54 14.57
N ARG A 63 20.07 -7.57 14.62
CA ARG A 63 20.19 -8.63 15.64
C ARG A 63 21.48 -9.44 15.50
N SER A 64 21.85 -9.79 14.27
CA SER A 64 23.07 -10.52 13.95
C SER A 64 24.33 -9.75 14.36
N VAL A 65 24.44 -8.50 13.90
CA VAL A 65 25.58 -7.60 14.14
C VAL A 65 25.71 -7.23 15.61
N CYS A 66 24.61 -6.83 16.25
CA CYS A 66 24.62 -6.41 17.65
C CYS A 66 24.64 -7.61 18.63
N ARG A 67 24.62 -8.86 18.13
CA ARG A 67 24.53 -10.09 18.92
C ARG A 67 23.42 -10.03 19.98
N LEU A 68 22.26 -9.48 19.59
CA LEU A 68 21.12 -9.34 20.48
C LEU A 68 20.56 -10.74 20.79
N ARG A 69 20.93 -11.27 21.97
CA ARG A 69 20.56 -12.64 22.37
C ARG A 69 19.05 -12.75 22.64
N THR A 70 18.44 -11.70 23.17
CA THR A 70 17.00 -11.60 23.41
C THR A 70 16.27 -11.07 22.19
N SER A 71 15.15 -11.72 21.83
CA SER A 71 14.19 -11.17 20.89
C SER A 71 13.62 -9.90 21.49
N SER A 72 13.70 -8.81 20.73
CA SER A 72 13.07 -7.56 21.13
C SER A 72 11.58 -7.66 20.84
N SER A 73 10.78 -7.93 21.87
CA SER A 73 9.32 -8.13 21.73
C SER A 73 8.62 -6.97 21.01
N TRP A 74 9.12 -5.74 21.19
CA TRP A 74 8.61 -4.56 20.50
C TRP A 74 8.86 -4.60 18.98
N ILE A 75 9.95 -5.23 18.51
CA ILE A 75 10.24 -5.38 17.07
C ILE A 75 9.25 -6.37 16.46
N GLU A 76 9.06 -7.52 17.10
CA GLU A 76 8.11 -8.54 16.65
C GLU A 76 6.68 -8.01 16.64
N ALA A 77 6.29 -7.25 17.68
CA ALA A 77 4.99 -6.58 17.73
C ALA A 77 4.82 -5.58 16.59
N ALA A 78 5.81 -4.71 16.35
CA ALA A 78 5.75 -3.74 15.26
C ALA A 78 5.66 -4.41 13.88
N LEU A 79 6.38 -5.51 13.67
CA LEU A 79 6.31 -6.27 12.42
C LEU A 79 4.94 -6.94 12.24
N THR A 80 4.37 -7.47 13.32
CA THR A 80 3.03 -8.05 13.33
C THR A 80 1.97 -7.00 12.98
N ASP A 81 2.03 -5.82 13.61
CA ASP A 81 1.11 -4.71 13.32
C ASP A 81 1.20 -4.28 11.84
N MET A 82 2.40 -4.28 11.24
CA MET A 82 2.56 -3.98 9.82
C MET A 82 1.94 -5.06 8.92
N GLU A 83 2.04 -6.34 9.28
CA GLU A 83 1.42 -7.45 8.54
C GLU A 83 -0.10 -7.39 8.61
N GLU A 84 -0.67 -7.05 9.77
CA GLU A 84 -2.12 -6.85 9.93
C GLU A 84 -2.63 -5.72 9.01
N ASN A 85 -1.88 -4.64 8.85
CA ASN A 85 -2.24 -3.55 7.94
C ASN A 85 -2.33 -4.00 6.46
N ILE A 86 -1.55 -5.00 6.04
CA ILE A 86 -1.64 -5.56 4.68
C ILE A 86 -2.95 -6.31 4.49
N LEU A 87 -3.50 -6.96 5.52
CA LEU A 87 -4.78 -7.66 5.43
C LEU A 87 -5.93 -6.71 5.08
N VAL A 88 -5.89 -5.48 5.59
CA VAL A 88 -6.86 -4.43 5.25
C VAL A 88 -6.76 -4.05 3.77
N LEU A 89 -5.54 -3.95 3.22
CA LEU A 89 -5.32 -3.64 1.80
C LEU A 89 -5.81 -4.77 0.89
N ARG A 90 -5.58 -6.02 1.31
CA ARG A 90 -6.09 -7.21 0.60
C ARG A 90 -7.62 -7.21 0.56
N GLU A 91 -8.28 -6.95 1.68
CA GLU A 91 -9.75 -6.86 1.75
C GLU A 91 -10.27 -5.74 0.84
N ALA A 92 -9.62 -4.56 0.88
CA ALA A 92 -9.97 -3.45 0.00
C ALA A 92 -9.80 -3.81 -1.49
N GLY A 93 -8.75 -4.56 -1.86
CA GLY A 93 -8.53 -5.05 -3.21
C GLY A 93 -9.62 -6.03 -3.69
N MET A 94 -10.11 -6.90 -2.80
CA MET A 94 -11.22 -7.82 -3.08
C MET A 94 -12.55 -7.09 -3.29
N ALA A 95 -12.82 -6.07 -2.47
CA ALA A 95 -14.01 -5.22 -2.59
C ALA A 95 -14.04 -4.45 -3.92
N LEU A 96 -12.87 -3.97 -4.38
CA LEU A 96 -12.74 -3.21 -5.63
C LEU A 96 -13.03 -4.08 -6.87
N GLU A 97 -12.59 -5.34 -6.88
CA GLU A 97 -12.87 -6.30 -7.95
C GLU A 97 -14.37 -6.70 -8.00
N THR A 98 -15.00 -6.81 -6.82
CA THR A 98 -16.44 -7.09 -6.69
C THR A 98 -17.28 -5.89 -7.14
N GLY A 99 -16.88 -4.66 -6.82
CA GLY A 99 -17.55 -3.42 -7.25
C GLY A 99 -17.46 -3.16 -8.76
N ALA A 100 -16.30 -3.45 -9.37
CA ALA A 100 -16.12 -3.34 -10.82
C ALA A 100 -16.98 -4.36 -11.60
N SER A 101 -17.26 -5.52 -11.01
CA SER A 101 -18.11 -6.56 -11.62
C SER A 101 -19.61 -6.23 -11.57
N THR A 102 -20.03 -5.25 -10.75
CA THR A 102 -21.45 -4.90 -10.56
C THR A 102 -21.90 -3.73 -11.46
N THR A 103 -20.97 -2.99 -12.06
CA THR A 103 -21.28 -1.80 -12.89
C THR A 103 -21.25 -2.05 -14.41
N SER A 104 -20.91 -3.26 -14.87
CA SER A 104 -20.90 -3.63 -16.29
C SER A 104 -22.24 -4.16 -16.84
N SER A 105 -23.32 -4.11 -16.05
CA SER A 105 -24.67 -4.56 -16.47
C SER A 105 -25.74 -3.50 -16.22
N SER A 106 -25.60 -2.32 -16.81
CA SER A 106 -26.74 -1.40 -17.02
C SER A 106 -26.55 -0.53 -18.26
N ASN A 107 -26.26 -1.17 -19.41
CA ASN A 107 -26.68 -0.61 -20.69
C ASN A 107 -28.20 -0.78 -20.82
N VAL A 108 -28.97 0.10 -20.17
CA VAL A 108 -30.34 0.40 -20.59
C VAL A 108 -30.24 1.63 -21.50
N SER A 109 -30.25 1.36 -22.80
CA SER A 109 -30.47 2.36 -23.83
C SER A 109 -31.76 3.14 -23.52
N PRO A 110 -31.82 4.47 -23.68
CA PRO A 110 -33.09 5.16 -23.74
C PRO A 110 -33.77 4.75 -25.05
N VAL A 111 -34.83 3.97 -24.94
CA VAL A 111 -35.70 3.59 -26.05
C VAL A 111 -36.36 4.84 -26.62
N ASP A 112 -36.20 5.00 -27.93
CA ASP A 112 -36.84 6.01 -28.77
C ASP A 112 -38.35 6.13 -28.50
N GLY A 113 -38.79 7.30 -28.01
CA GLY A 113 -40.18 7.69 -28.00
C GLY A 113 -40.58 8.22 -29.38
N ASN A 114 -41.08 7.33 -30.24
CA ASN A 114 -41.64 7.72 -31.53
C ASN A 114 -43.03 8.38 -31.37
N GLU A 115 -43.26 9.37 -32.23
CA GLU A 115 -44.48 10.15 -32.45
C GLU A 115 -45.78 9.32 -32.51
N THR A 116 -46.94 9.94 -32.25
CA THR A 116 -48.10 9.95 -33.18
C THR A 116 -49.35 10.58 -32.54
N THR A 117 -49.72 11.73 -33.13
CA THR A 117 -51.07 12.31 -33.38
C THR A 117 -51.96 12.90 -32.27
N ALA A 118 -52.12 14.23 -32.40
CA ALA A 118 -53.35 14.97 -32.72
C ALA A 118 -54.59 14.87 -31.82
N SER A 119 -55.00 16.04 -31.27
CA SER A 119 -56.37 16.57 -31.09
C SER A 119 -56.21 17.93 -30.38
N ASP A 120 -56.07 19.04 -31.11
CA ASP A 120 -57.16 19.94 -31.52
C ASP A 120 -57.97 20.51 -30.35
N ASN A 121 -57.79 21.82 -30.06
CA ASN A 121 -58.83 22.80 -29.69
C ASN A 121 -58.23 24.16 -29.28
N PHE A 122 -58.19 25.07 -30.27
CA PHE A 122 -58.92 26.36 -30.30
C PHE A 122 -59.56 26.79 -28.95
N VAL A 123 -59.27 27.95 -28.34
CA VAL A 123 -59.59 29.33 -28.76
C VAL A 123 -58.80 30.31 -27.88
N GLY A 124 -58.27 31.35 -28.51
CA GLY A 124 -57.80 32.54 -27.83
C GLY A 124 -58.90 33.61 -27.66
N SER A 125 -58.61 34.50 -26.71
CA SER A 125 -59.08 35.89 -26.58
C SER A 125 -60.42 36.14 -25.88
N PRO A 126 -60.66 37.38 -25.39
CA PRO A 126 -59.78 38.55 -25.34
C PRO A 126 -59.28 38.94 -23.93
#